data_AF-A0A1Y6L4M4-F1
#
_entry.id   AF-A0A1Y6L4M4-F1
#
_cell.length_a   1.000
_cell.length_b   1.000
_cell.length_c   1.000
_cell.angle_alpha   90.00
_cell.angle_beta   90.00
_cell.angle_gamma   90.00
#
_symmetry.space_group_name_H-M   'P 1'
#
loop_
_entity.id
_entity.type
_entity.pdbx_description
1 polymer ?
#
loop_
_entity_poly.entity_id
_entity_poly.type
_entity_poly.pdbx_seq_one_letter_code
_entity_poly.pdbx_strand_id
1 'polypeptide(L)'
;MTDRKQQMAQRIKEAREWKGLTQVYMAQQLKVARQTYLDLETGKTEPKVRLLVEISDLTERPLTWFIYGDLGLDIIESEYKEEIDKLVQCFGCLPHSARQIILQQSIQLAQYMAEYTQTLTHRH
;
A
#
# COMPACT_ATOMS: atom_id res chain seq x y z
N MET A 1 -3.09 5.90 24.47
CA MET A 1 -2.19 5.31 23.47
C MET A 1 -2.97 4.24 22.74
N THR A 2 -3.55 4.53 21.58
CA THR A 2 -4.30 3.54 20.80
C THR A 2 -3.35 2.41 20.41
N ASP A 3 -3.71 1.17 20.76
CA ASP A 3 -2.88 -0.01 20.52
C ASP A 3 -2.61 -0.17 19.01
N ARG A 4 -1.34 -0.30 18.61
CA ARG A 4 -0.93 -0.51 17.21
C ARG A 4 -1.65 -1.71 16.59
N LYS A 5 -1.94 -2.73 17.41
CA LYS A 5 -2.75 -3.89 17.01
C LYS A 5 -4.16 -3.48 16.58
N GLN A 6 -4.79 -2.59 17.35
CA GLN A 6 -6.13 -2.11 17.06
C GLN A 6 -6.17 -1.27 15.77
N GLN A 7 -5.12 -0.48 15.52
CA GLN A 7 -5.01 0.29 14.28
C GLN A 7 -4.85 -0.62 13.06
N MET A 8 -4.03 -1.67 13.16
CA MET A 8 -3.89 -2.66 12.09
C MET A 8 -5.21 -3.39 11.80
N ALA A 9 -5.91 -3.83 12.85
CA ALA A 9 -7.22 -4.47 12.73
C ALA A 9 -8.24 -3.59 11.99
N GLN A 10 -8.27 -2.30 12.35
CA GLN A 10 -9.13 -1.31 11.71
C GLN A 10 -8.76 -1.12 10.22
N ARG A 11 -7.47 -1.08 9.89
CA ARG A 11 -6.99 -0.99 8.50
C ARG A 11 -7.35 -2.22 7.67
N ILE A 12 -7.30 -3.42 8.24
CA ILE A 12 -7.74 -4.66 7.58
C ILE A 12 -9.22 -4.55 7.20
N LYS A 13 -10.05 -4.08 8.13
CA LYS A 13 -11.46 -3.84 7.90
C LYS A 13 -11.70 -2.80 6.79
N GLU A 14 -11.00 -1.68 6.85
CA GLU A 14 -11.09 -0.60 5.86
C GLU A 14 -10.69 -1.07 4.46
N ALA A 15 -9.56 -1.78 4.33
CA ALA A 15 -9.10 -2.32 3.06
C ALA A 15 -10.12 -3.29 2.44
N ARG A 16 -10.73 -4.14 3.27
CA ARG A 16 -11.82 -5.03 2.84
C ARG A 16 -13.03 -4.25 2.34
N GLU A 17 -13.49 -3.27 3.12
CA GLU A 17 -14.69 -2.48 2.82
C GLU A 17 -14.51 -1.64 1.55
N TRP A 18 -13.35 -1.04 1.36
CA TRP A 18 -13.01 -0.30 0.14
C TRP A 18 -13.01 -1.16 -1.11
N LYS A 19 -12.65 -2.43 -0.99
CA LYS A 19 -12.75 -3.40 -2.09
C LYS A 19 -14.13 -4.03 -2.22
N GLY A 20 -15.10 -3.64 -1.38
CA GLY A 20 -16.46 -4.18 -1.41
C GLY A 20 -16.54 -5.66 -1.03
N LEU A 21 -15.54 -6.19 -0.32
CA LEU A 21 -15.46 -7.61 0.01
C LEU A 21 -16.21 -7.91 1.32
N THR A 22 -16.81 -9.09 1.40
CA THR A 22 -17.47 -9.56 2.64
C THR A 22 -16.46 -10.29 3.53
N GLN A 23 -16.71 -10.30 4.85
CA GLN A 23 -15.89 -11.09 5.79
C GLN A 23 -15.91 -12.59 5.46
N VAL A 24 -17.04 -13.10 4.94
CA VAL A 24 -17.18 -14.50 4.52
C VAL A 24 -16.27 -14.78 3.32
N TYR A 25 -16.28 -13.90 2.33
CA TYR A 25 -15.41 -14.02 1.16
C TYR A 25 -13.93 -14.01 1.56
N MET A 26 -13.52 -13.05 2.39
CA MET A 26 -12.13 -12.98 2.87
C MET A 26 -11.72 -14.25 3.61
N ALA A 27 -12.55 -14.75 4.52
CA ALA A 27 -12.26 -15.98 5.25
C ALA A 27 -12.10 -17.19 4.32
N GLN A 28 -12.94 -17.29 3.27
CA GLN A 28 -12.84 -18.34 2.27
C GLN A 28 -11.53 -18.25 1.45
N GLN A 29 -11.17 -17.06 0.95
CA GLN A 29 -9.95 -16.89 0.17
C GLN A 29 -8.69 -17.15 1.00
N LEU A 30 -8.69 -16.69 2.25
CA LEU A 30 -7.58 -16.85 3.20
C LEU A 30 -7.56 -18.24 3.87
N LYS A 31 -8.53 -19.12 3.55
CA LYS A 31 -8.66 -20.47 4.13
C LYS A 31 -8.67 -20.48 5.67
N VAL A 32 -9.35 -19.50 6.27
CA VAL A 32 -9.56 -19.39 7.71
C VAL A 32 -11.05 -19.50 8.06
N ALA A 33 -11.37 -19.80 9.31
CA ALA A 33 -12.74 -19.74 9.76
C ALA A 33 -13.24 -18.28 9.73
N ARG A 34 -14.53 -18.07 9.42
CA ARG A 34 -15.15 -16.73 9.43
C ARG A 34 -14.93 -16.01 10.77
N GLN A 35 -15.04 -16.73 11.89
CA GLN A 35 -14.80 -16.19 13.21
C GLN A 35 -13.35 -15.73 13.39
N THR A 36 -12.38 -16.49 12.88
CA THR A 36 -10.96 -16.08 12.89
C THR A 36 -10.77 -14.78 12.15
N TYR A 37 -11.36 -14.62 10.95
CA TYR A 37 -11.25 -13.36 10.20
C TYR A 37 -11.92 -12.18 10.94
N LEU A 38 -13.09 -12.39 11.57
CA LEU A 38 -13.72 -11.39 12.43
C LEU A 38 -12.82 -11.00 13.62
N ASP A 39 -12.12 -11.97 14.21
CA ASP A 39 -11.19 -11.72 15.32
C ASP A 39 -9.97 -10.90 14.87
N LEU A 40 -9.57 -10.97 13.59
CA LEU A 40 -8.55 -10.10 13.01
C LEU A 40 -9.06 -8.65 12.92
N GLU A 41 -10.24 -8.43 12.35
CA GLU A 41 -10.81 -7.08 12.17
C GLU A 41 -11.19 -6.40 13.49
N THR A 42 -11.42 -7.19 14.54
CA THR A 42 -11.70 -6.67 15.89
C THR A 42 -10.45 -6.50 16.75
N GLY A 43 -9.27 -6.92 16.26
CA GLY A 43 -8.02 -6.83 17.01
C GLY A 43 -7.91 -7.85 18.15
N LYS A 44 -8.79 -8.86 18.21
CA LYS A 44 -8.66 -9.98 19.16
C LYS A 44 -7.46 -10.85 18.81
N THR A 45 -7.27 -11.14 17.53
CA THR A 45 -6.15 -11.93 17.01
C THR A 45 -5.29 -11.06 16.10
N GLU A 46 -3.98 -11.11 16.28
CA GLU A 46 -3.04 -10.46 15.37
C GLU A 46 -2.74 -11.40 14.18
N PRO A 47 -2.84 -10.93 12.93
CA PRO A 47 -2.52 -11.75 11.78
C PRO A 47 -1.03 -12.05 11.73
N LYS A 48 -0.68 -13.29 11.38
CA LYS A 48 0.71 -13.62 11.02
C LYS A 48 1.09 -12.90 9.74
N VAL A 49 2.38 -12.57 9.57
CA VAL A 49 2.90 -11.86 8.38
C VAL A 49 2.42 -12.48 7.07
N ARG A 50 2.45 -13.83 6.95
CA ARG A 50 1.96 -14.53 5.75
C ARG A 50 0.49 -14.21 5.42
N LEU A 51 -0.38 -14.25 6.44
CA LEU A 51 -1.79 -13.94 6.28
C LEU A 51 -2.01 -12.47 5.93
N LEU A 52 -1.20 -11.57 6.49
CA LEU A 52 -1.25 -10.14 6.19
C LEU A 52 -0.80 -9.83 4.75
N VAL A 53 0.16 -10.59 4.20
CA VAL A 53 0.55 -10.53 2.79
C VAL A 53 -0.62 -10.95 1.90
N GLU A 54 -1.29 -12.07 2.21
CA GLU A 54 -2.46 -12.50 1.43
C GLU A 54 -3.61 -11.47 1.49
N ILE A 55 -3.83 -10.83 2.64
CA ILE A 55 -4.78 -9.71 2.77
C ILE A 55 -4.35 -8.53 1.90
N SER A 56 -3.06 -8.19 1.88
CA SER A 56 -2.48 -7.15 1.03
C SER A 56 -2.77 -7.41 -0.45
N ASP A 57 -2.55 -8.64 -0.90
CA ASP A 57 -2.79 -9.03 -2.30
C ASP A 57 -4.28 -8.97 -2.65
N LEU A 58 -5.16 -9.51 -1.80
CA LEU A 58 -6.62 -9.51 -2.03
C LEU A 58 -7.22 -8.11 -2.00
N THR A 59 -6.65 -7.23 -1.19
CA THR A 59 -7.17 -5.86 -1.03
C THR A 59 -6.45 -4.84 -1.91
N GLU A 60 -5.41 -5.26 -2.64
CA GLU A 60 -4.48 -4.43 -3.41
C GLU A 60 -3.97 -3.22 -2.59
N ARG A 61 -3.72 -3.46 -1.30
CA ARG A 61 -3.14 -2.46 -0.38
C ARG A 61 -1.73 -2.88 -0.03
N PRO A 62 -0.73 -1.98 -0.12
CA PRO A 62 0.64 -2.32 0.24
C PRO A 62 0.73 -2.87 1.67
N LEU A 63 1.50 -3.94 1.88
CA LEU A 63 1.73 -4.52 3.21
C LEU A 63 2.13 -3.46 4.25
N THR A 64 2.99 -2.52 3.86
CA THR A 64 3.47 -1.42 4.71
C THR A 64 2.33 -0.53 5.21
N TRP A 65 1.26 -0.35 4.43
CA TRP A 65 0.10 0.44 4.84
C TRP A 65 -0.64 -0.18 6.02
N PHE A 66 -0.72 -1.51 6.14
CA PHE A 66 -1.35 -2.13 7.31
C PHE A 66 -0.56 -1.87 8.62
N ILE A 67 0.77 -1.79 8.52
CA ILE A 67 1.68 -1.62 9.66
C ILE A 67 1.78 -0.14 10.04
N TYR A 68 2.07 0.72 9.08
CA TYR A 68 2.35 2.14 9.31
C TYR A 68 1.14 3.03 9.07
N GLY A 69 0.17 2.58 8.28
CA GLY A 69 -0.94 3.42 7.79
C GLY A 69 -0.40 4.48 6.85
N ASP A 70 -1.01 5.66 6.92
CA ASP A 70 -0.58 6.80 6.11
C ASP A 70 0.74 7.42 6.61
N LEU A 71 1.28 7.00 7.76
CA LEU A 71 2.63 7.39 8.20
C LEU A 71 3.72 6.95 7.21
N GLY A 72 3.47 5.94 6.37
CA GLY A 72 4.36 5.59 5.26
C GLY A 72 4.45 6.67 4.18
N LEU A 73 3.41 7.50 4.05
CA LEU A 73 3.42 8.70 3.20
C LEU A 73 4.11 9.85 3.91
N ASP A 74 3.96 10.02 5.23
CA ASP A 74 4.65 11.08 5.98
C ASP A 74 6.18 10.93 5.92
N ILE A 75 6.71 9.70 5.83
CA ILE A 75 8.15 9.47 5.62
C ILE A 75 8.57 9.93 4.22
N ILE A 76 7.80 9.61 3.18
CA ILE A 76 8.08 10.05 1.80
C ILE A 76 7.92 11.57 1.67
N GLU A 77 6.88 12.12 2.28
CA GLU A 77 6.57 13.55 2.26
C GLU A 77 7.59 14.34 3.10
N SER A 78 8.17 13.78 4.15
CA SER A 78 9.21 14.46 4.93
C SER A 78 10.61 14.32 4.33
N GLU A 79 10.96 13.17 3.77
CA GLU A 79 12.28 12.91 3.17
C GLU A 79 12.45 13.56 1.79
N TYR A 80 11.38 13.62 0.99
CA TYR A 80 11.42 14.13 -0.39
C TYR A 80 10.55 15.38 -0.59
N LYS A 81 10.15 16.07 0.49
CA LYS A 81 9.23 17.22 0.43
C LYS A 81 9.72 18.27 -0.55
N GLU A 82 10.98 18.66 -0.41
CA GLU A 82 11.56 19.76 -1.17
C GLU A 82 11.64 19.41 -2.66
N GLU A 83 12.00 18.18 -2.99
CA GLU A 83 12.05 17.67 -4.35
C GLU A 83 10.66 17.60 -4.97
N ILE A 84 9.65 17.14 -4.21
CA ILE A 84 8.25 17.09 -4.65
C ILE A 84 7.72 18.51 -4.89
N ASP A 85 7.98 19.46 -3.98
CA ASP A 85 7.55 20.85 -4.12
C ASP A 85 8.20 21.51 -5.36
N LYS A 86 9.50 21.29 -5.56
CA LYS A 86 10.22 21.75 -6.78
C LYS A 86 9.61 21.15 -8.04
N LEU A 87 9.28 19.86 -8.01
CA LEU A 87 8.66 19.17 -9.14
C LEU A 87 7.29 19.79 -9.46
N VAL A 88 6.43 19.99 -8.45
CA VAL A 88 5.11 20.61 -8.61
C VAL A 88 5.22 22.03 -9.17
N GLN A 89 6.17 22.83 -8.69
CA GLN A 89 6.42 24.18 -9.21
C GLN A 89 6.79 24.14 -10.71
N CYS A 90 7.73 23.27 -11.09
CA CYS A 90 8.14 23.09 -12.48
C CYS A 90 6.95 22.65 -13.36
N PHE A 91 6.13 21.71 -12.89
CA PHE A 91 4.93 21.27 -13.60
C PHE A 91 3.91 22.39 -13.81
N GLY A 92 3.77 23.29 -12.83
CA GLY A 92 2.92 24.47 -12.93
C GLY A 92 3.28 25.37 -14.11
N CYS A 93 4.56 25.49 -14.44
CA CYS A 93 5.07 26.30 -15.55
C CYS A 93 4.93 25.64 -16.94
N LEU A 94 4.56 24.36 -17.01
CA LEU A 94 4.46 23.63 -18.27
C LEU A 94 3.08 23.77 -18.93
N PRO A 95 3.02 23.82 -20.27
CA PRO A 95 1.77 23.64 -21.03
C PRO A 95 1.16 22.25 -20.78
N HIS A 96 -0.17 22.14 -20.91
CA HIS A 96 -0.90 20.90 -20.62
C HIS A 96 -0.33 19.66 -21.35
N SER A 97 -0.01 19.80 -22.65
CA SER A 97 0.57 18.72 -23.45
C SER A 97 1.93 18.25 -22.92
N ALA A 98 2.77 19.18 -22.45
CA ALA A 98 4.07 18.86 -21.89
C ALA A 98 3.95 18.15 -20.54
N ARG A 99 2.98 18.54 -19.68
CA ARG A 99 2.72 17.85 -18.41
C ARG A 99 2.43 16.37 -18.61
N GLN A 100 1.58 16.03 -19.58
CA GLN A 100 1.21 14.65 -19.87
C GLN A 100 2.42 13.82 -20.33
N ILE A 101 3.26 14.38 -21.21
CA ILE A 101 4.47 13.71 -21.71
C ILE A 101 5.45 13.45 -20.56
N ILE A 102 5.70 14.43 -19.71
CA ILE A 102 6.66 14.28 -18.60
C ILE A 102 6.17 13.23 -17.59
N LEU A 103 4.87 13.19 -17.27
CA LEU A 103 4.31 12.16 -16.40
C LEU A 103 4.43 10.76 -17.02
N GLN A 104 4.17 10.63 -18.32
CA GLN A 104 4.31 9.36 -19.00
C GLN A 104 5.77 8.87 -18.98
N GLN A 105 6.72 9.77 -19.25
CA GLN A 105 8.14 9.44 -19.26
C GLN A 105 8.66 9.10 -17.85
N SER A 106 8.22 9.81 -16.81
CA SER A 106 8.63 9.51 -15.43
C SER A 106 8.14 8.15 -14.97
N ILE A 107 6.91 7.76 -15.33
CA ILE A 107 6.37 6.41 -15.07
C ILE A 107 7.21 5.34 -15.78
N GLN A 108 7.52 5.54 -17.08
CA GLN A 108 8.35 4.60 -17.83
C GLN A 108 9.73 4.43 -17.21
N LEU A 109 10.34 5.53 -16.77
CA LEU A 109 11.65 5.50 -16.12
C LEU A 109 11.61 4.72 -14.80
N ALA A 110 10.58 4.95 -13.98
CA ALA A 110 10.39 4.24 -12.72
C ALA A 110 10.18 2.74 -12.92
N GLN A 111 9.36 2.35 -13.92
CA GLN A 111 9.16 0.96 -14.30
C GLN A 111 10.47 0.29 -14.73
N TYR A 112 11.24 0.95 -15.61
CA TYR A 112 12.55 0.46 -16.04
C TYR A 112 13.51 0.26 -14.87
N MET A 113 13.57 1.22 -13.93
CA MET A 113 14.43 1.11 -12.75
C MET A 113 14.03 -0.05 -11.84
N ALA A 114 12.72 -0.28 -11.66
CA ALA A 114 12.21 -1.39 -10.86
C ALA A 114 12.58 -2.74 -11.48
N GLU A 115 12.37 -2.90 -12.79
CA GLU A 115 12.74 -4.10 -13.55
C GLU A 115 14.26 -4.35 -13.52
N TYR A 116 15.06 -3.31 -13.76
CA TYR A 116 16.51 -3.38 -13.69
C TYR A 116 17.00 -3.87 -12.33
N THR A 117 16.41 -3.35 -11.24
CA THR A 117 16.76 -3.74 -9.87
C THR A 117 16.41 -5.20 -9.56
N GLN A 118 15.30 -5.71 -10.09
CA GLN A 118 14.91 -7.12 -9.98
C GLN A 118 15.89 -8.04 -10.73
N THR A 119 16.34 -7.64 -11.93
CA THR A 119 17.31 -8.45 -12.69
C THR A 119 18.69 -8.54 -12.03
N LEU A 120 19.10 -7.52 -11.26
CA LEU A 120 20.34 -7.53 -10.48
C LEU A 120 20.24 -8.45 -9.25
N THR A 121 19.09 -8.46 -8.59
CA THR A 121 18.87 -9.26 -7.38
C THR A 121 18.68 -10.76 -7.66
N HIS A 122 18.22 -11.14 -8.86
CA HIS A 122 18.13 -12.55 -9.29
C HIS A 122 19.43 -13.18 -9.82
N ARG A 123 20.55 -12.46 -9.81
CA ARG A 123 21.85 -12.92 -10.35
C ARG A 123 22.81 -13.53 -9.31
N HIS A 124 22.32 -13.86 -8.12
CA HIS A 124 23.09 -14.54 -7.06
C HIS A 124 22.49 -15.90 -6.68
#